data_AF-A0A7S3NB93-F1
#
_entry.id   AF-A0A7S3NB93-F1
#
_cell.length_a   1.000
_cell.length_b   1.000
_cell.length_c   1.000
_cell.angle_alpha   90.00
_cell.angle_beta   90.00
_cell.angle_gamma   90.00
#
_symmetry.space_group_name_H-M   'P 1'
#
loop_
_entity.id
_entity.type
_entity.pdbx_description
1 polymer ?
#
loop_
_entity_poly.entity_id
_entity_poly.type
_entity_poly.pdbx_seq_one_letter_code
_entity_poly.pdbx_strand_id
1 'polypeptide(L)'
;MSYAVIFRSRRVHQSYFTSIFTTIIAMFSSLKLFLRTWPDIIISNGPGTALPLLYIGAWFSRALQWKPKIKLLYIESICRISSLSLTGKLMYFVADRLYVHWKDLAVKYSKTILIDKRVIF
;
A
#
# COMPACT_ATOMS: atom_id res chain seq x y z
N MET A 1 22.90 2.81 0.89
CA MET A 1 21.48 2.43 1.05
C MET A 1 20.77 3.61 1.70
N SER A 2 19.93 4.35 0.97
CA SER A 2 19.21 5.50 1.52
C SER A 2 17.94 5.02 2.21
N TYR A 3 17.67 5.53 3.41
CA TYR A 3 16.41 5.29 4.11
C TYR A 3 15.77 6.64 4.44
N ALA A 4 14.45 6.66 4.56
CA ALA A 4 13.69 7.82 4.99
C ALA A 4 12.68 7.40 6.06
N VAL A 5 12.47 8.27 7.04
CA VAL A 5 11.52 8.04 8.12
C VAL A 5 10.24 8.80 7.80
N ILE A 6 9.11 8.09 7.88
CA ILE A 6 7.77 8.66 7.72
C ILE A 6 6.99 8.57 9.03
N PHE A 7 6.08 9.53 9.26
CA PHE A 7 5.20 9.46 10.42
C PHE A 7 4.22 8.29 10.31
N ARG A 8 3.91 7.67 11.45
CA ARG A 8 2.88 6.62 11.51
C ARG A 8 1.49 7.23 11.35
N SER A 9 0.72 6.70 10.41
CA SER A 9 -0.67 7.14 10.16
C SER A 9 -1.61 6.86 11.33
N ARG A 10 -1.34 5.82 12.12
CA ARG A 10 -2.15 5.40 13.28
C ARG A 10 -1.29 4.75 14.35
N ARG A 11 -1.57 5.07 15.62
CA ARG A 11 -1.00 4.38 16.79
C ARG A 11 -1.84 3.15 17.16
N VAL A 12 -1.20 2.15 17.75
CA VAL A 12 -1.92 0.95 18.24
C VAL A 12 -2.96 1.39 19.27
N HIS A 13 -4.19 0.87 19.20
CA HIS A 13 -5.35 1.25 20.02
C HIS A 13 -5.93 2.67 19.79
N GLN A 14 -5.42 3.45 18.84
CA GLN A 14 -6.03 4.73 18.49
C GLN A 14 -7.41 4.53 17.82
N SER A 15 -8.40 5.34 18.17
CA SER A 15 -9.73 5.30 17.54
C SER A 15 -9.65 5.61 16.04
N TYR A 16 -10.45 4.93 15.23
CA TYR A 16 -10.52 5.15 13.77
C TYR A 16 -10.77 6.63 13.40
N PHE A 17 -11.59 7.33 14.18
CA PHE A 17 -11.88 8.75 13.94
C PHE A 17 -10.64 9.62 14.14
N THR A 18 -9.99 9.51 15.31
CA THR A 18 -8.75 10.25 15.60
C THR A 18 -7.60 9.87 14.66
N SER A 19 -7.66 8.68 14.07
CA SER A 19 -6.66 8.18 13.11
C SER A 19 -6.67 8.96 11.80
N ILE A 20 -7.79 9.61 11.45
CA ILE A 20 -7.90 10.42 10.23
C ILE A 20 -6.90 11.57 10.28
N PHE A 21 -6.84 12.31 11.39
CA PHE A 21 -5.94 13.45 11.57
C PHE A 21 -4.47 13.02 11.52
N THR A 22 -4.10 11.93 12.20
CA THR A 22 -2.72 11.42 12.15
C THR A 22 -2.34 10.88 10.78
N THR A 23 -3.31 10.35 10.02
CA THR A 23 -3.10 9.92 8.63
C THR A 23 -2.86 11.11 7.71
N ILE A 24 -3.59 12.23 7.89
CA ILE A 24 -3.37 13.46 7.13
C ILE A 24 -1.94 14.00 7.36
N ILE A 25 -1.48 14.03 8.61
CA ILE A 25 -0.09 14.45 8.93
C ILE A 25 0.93 13.52 8.25
N ALA A 26 0.71 12.20 8.32
CA ALA A 26 1.56 11.22 7.63
C ALA A 26 1.54 11.39 6.11
N MET A 27 0.44 11.87 5.55
CA MET A 27 0.30 12.13 4.11
C MET A 27 1.18 13.30 3.65
N PHE A 28 1.26 14.41 4.40
CA PHE A 28 2.17 15.50 4.07
C PHE A 28 3.64 15.09 4.12
N SER A 29 4.03 14.33 5.14
CA SER A 29 5.39 13.79 5.24
C SER A 29 5.71 12.83 4.08
N SER A 30 4.77 11.96 3.74
CA SER A 30 4.89 11.02 2.62
C SER A 30 4.94 11.75 1.26
N LEU A 31 4.21 12.85 1.10
CA LEU A 31 4.21 13.67 -0.11
C LEU A 31 5.58 14.33 -0.33
N LYS A 32 6.16 14.91 0.72
CA LYS A 32 7.51 15.51 0.66
C LYS A 32 8.55 14.46 0.27
N LEU A 33 8.46 13.25 0.83
CA LEU A 33 9.35 12.15 0.48
C LEU A 33 9.16 11.72 -0.98
N PHE A 34 7.91 11.50 -1.39
CA PHE A 34 7.56 11.06 -2.74
C PHE A 34 8.06 12.04 -3.81
N LEU A 35 7.87 13.34 -3.62
CA LEU A 35 8.34 14.36 -4.57
C LEU A 35 9.86 14.44 -4.64
N ARG A 36 10.57 14.08 -3.56
CA ARG A 36 12.04 14.04 -3.53
C ARG A 36 12.61 12.80 -4.24
N THR A 37 11.95 11.65 -4.11
CA THR A 37 12.46 10.38 -4.65
C THR A 37 11.93 10.04 -6.03
N TRP A 38 10.71 10.50 -6.36
CA TRP A 38 9.98 10.20 -7.59
C TRP A 38 10.10 8.71 -8.02
N PRO A 39 9.48 7.77 -7.27
CA PRO A 39 9.70 6.35 -7.49
C PRO A 39 9.02 5.84 -8.77
N ASP A 40 9.68 4.93 -9.50
CA ASP A 40 9.06 4.20 -10.62
C ASP A 40 8.11 3.09 -10.14
N ILE A 41 8.42 2.51 -8.97
CA ILE A 41 7.69 1.39 -8.38
C ILE A 41 7.55 1.60 -6.88
N ILE A 42 6.35 1.38 -6.35
CA ILE A 42 6.07 1.34 -4.91
C ILE A 42 5.61 -0.06 -4.56
N ILE A 43 6.38 -0.73 -3.70
CA ILE A 43 6.07 -2.06 -3.18
C ILE A 43 5.80 -1.93 -1.68
N SER A 44 4.71 -2.52 -1.19
CA SER A 44 4.39 -2.51 0.22
C SER A 44 3.62 -3.75 0.64
N ASN A 45 4.02 -4.36 1.76
CA ASN A 45 3.19 -5.29 2.52
C ASN A 45 2.51 -4.63 3.73
N GLY A 46 2.66 -3.30 3.83
CA GLY A 46 2.64 -2.61 5.10
C GLY A 46 1.24 -2.41 5.68
N PRO A 47 1.16 -2.22 7.02
CA PRO A 47 -0.06 -1.78 7.69
C PRO A 47 -0.43 -0.36 7.23
N GLY A 48 -1.54 0.19 7.71
CA GLY A 48 -2.09 1.51 7.29
C GLY A 48 -1.12 2.71 7.28
N THR A 49 0.08 2.57 7.85
CA THR A 49 1.17 3.57 7.72
C THR A 49 1.68 3.74 6.29
N ALA A 50 1.65 2.69 5.46
CA ALA A 50 2.10 2.78 4.08
C ALA A 50 1.03 3.34 3.13
N LEU A 51 -0.23 3.44 3.58
CA LEU A 51 -1.33 3.92 2.75
C LEU A 51 -1.10 5.32 2.18
N PRO A 52 -0.65 6.33 2.94
CA PRO A 52 -0.47 7.66 2.37
C PRO A 52 0.50 7.67 1.18
N LEU A 53 1.63 6.97 1.29
CA LEU A 53 2.60 6.87 0.20
C LEU A 53 2.02 6.15 -1.03
N LEU A 54 1.31 5.02 -0.81
CA LEU A 54 0.65 4.28 -1.88
C LEU A 54 -0.41 5.14 -2.59
N TYR A 55 -1.28 5.83 -1.84
CA TYR A 55 -2.32 6.69 -2.40
C TYR A 55 -1.75 7.90 -3.13
N ILE A 56 -0.68 8.50 -2.63
CA ILE A 56 0.04 9.58 -3.32
C ILE A 56 0.59 9.06 -4.66
N GLY A 57 1.30 7.94 -4.67
CA GLY A 57 1.80 7.35 -5.91
C GLY A 57 0.69 7.00 -6.89
N ALA A 58 -0.43 6.47 -6.39
CA ALA A 58 -1.62 6.18 -7.17
C ALA A 58 -2.26 7.43 -7.78
N TRP A 59 -2.29 8.54 -7.03
CA TRP A 59 -2.82 9.81 -7.50
C TRP A 59 -1.93 10.40 -8.58
N PHE A 60 -0.62 10.53 -8.33
CA PHE A 60 0.33 11.05 -9.31
C PHE A 60 0.40 10.19 -10.58
N SER A 61 0.37 8.87 -10.44
CA SER A 61 0.35 7.95 -11.57
C SER A 61 -0.88 8.10 -12.47
N ARG A 62 -2.01 8.57 -11.92
CA ARG A 62 -3.26 8.78 -12.67
C ARG A 62 -3.41 10.21 -13.17
N ALA A 63 -2.92 11.18 -12.40
CA ALA A 63 -3.02 12.60 -12.70
C ALA A 63 -2.02 13.05 -13.78
N LEU A 64 -0.80 12.50 -13.80
CA LEU A 64 0.26 12.95 -14.70
C LEU A 64 0.48 11.97 -15.84
N GLN A 65 -0.35 12.08 -16.88
CA GLN A 65 -0.27 11.21 -18.05
C GLN A 65 1.04 11.38 -18.87
N TRP A 66 1.71 12.54 -18.75
CA TRP A 66 2.98 12.83 -19.42
C TRP A 66 4.21 12.27 -18.70
N LYS A 67 4.05 11.71 -17.49
CA LYS A 67 5.13 11.04 -16.75
C LYS A 67 5.02 9.52 -16.89
N PRO A 68 6.13 8.77 -16.73
CA PRO A 68 6.07 7.32 -16.64
C PRO A 68 5.10 6.86 -15.54
N LYS A 69 4.30 5.84 -15.85
CA LYS A 69 3.32 5.30 -14.92
C LYS A 69 4.03 4.61 -13.75
N ILE A 70 3.76 5.09 -12.54
CA ILE A 70 4.29 4.50 -11.31
C ILE A 70 3.56 3.19 -11.04
N LYS A 71 4.29 2.10 -10.83
CA LYS A 71 3.69 0.79 -10.56
C LYS A 71 3.43 0.61 -9.07
N LEU A 72 2.20 0.28 -8.71
CA LEU A 72 1.81 0.00 -7.34
C LEU A 72 1.66 -1.51 -7.13
N LEU A 73 2.52 -2.10 -6.32
CA LEU A 73 2.46 -3.50 -5.92
C LEU A 73 2.15 -3.58 -4.43
N TYR A 74 1.04 -4.24 -4.10
CA TYR A 74 0.69 -4.53 -2.72
C TYR A 74 0.80 -6.04 -2.47
N ILE A 75 1.47 -6.43 -1.40
CA ILE A 75 1.61 -7.83 -0.99
C ILE A 75 0.84 -7.99 0.31
N GLU A 76 -0.25 -8.76 0.30
CA GLU A 76 -1.00 -8.99 1.53
C GLU A 76 -0.19 -9.84 2.51
N SER A 77 -0.39 -9.60 3.81
CA SER A 77 0.28 -10.35 4.87
C SER A 77 -0.05 -11.85 4.79
N ILE A 78 0.97 -12.69 4.97
CA ILE A 78 0.81 -14.15 5.04
C ILE A 78 -0.16 -14.60 6.13
N CYS A 79 -0.36 -13.81 7.19
CA CYS A 79 -1.30 -14.14 8.26
C CYS A 79 -2.78 -14.02 7.84
N ARG A 80 -3.07 -13.45 6.67
CA ARG A 80 -4.44 -13.28 6.16
C ARG A 80 -4.84 -14.47 5.31
N ILE A 81 -5.54 -15.43 5.92
CA ILE A 81 -5.92 -16.69 5.25
C ILE A 81 -7.31 -16.59 4.60
N SER A 82 -8.28 -15.98 5.29
CA SER A 82 -9.71 -16.03 4.90
C SER A 82 -10.28 -14.72 4.31
N SER A 83 -9.62 -13.59 4.58
CA SER A 83 -10.02 -12.27 4.09
C SER A 83 -8.84 -11.30 4.00
N LEU A 84 -8.91 -10.36 3.06
CA LEU A 84 -7.94 -9.26 2.96
C LEU A 84 -8.00 -8.38 4.21
N SER A 85 -6.86 -7.82 4.59
CA SER A 85 -6.77 -6.78 5.62
C SER A 85 -7.53 -5.53 5.19
N LEU A 86 -7.81 -4.60 6.12
CA LEU A 86 -8.43 -3.33 5.75
C LEU A 86 -7.59 -2.58 4.69
N THR A 87 -6.27 -2.56 4.87
CA THR A 87 -5.33 -2.03 3.88
C THR A 87 -5.42 -2.78 2.55
N GLY A 88 -5.43 -4.11 2.58
CA GLY A 88 -5.55 -4.93 1.38
C GLY A 88 -6.87 -4.71 0.63
N LYS A 89 -7.99 -4.52 1.34
CA LYS A 89 -9.28 -4.16 0.73
C LYS A 89 -9.23 -2.79 0.06
N LEU A 90 -8.56 -1.81 0.67
CA LEU A 90 -8.37 -0.49 0.07
C LEU A 90 -7.47 -0.58 -1.17
N MET A 91 -6.36 -1.32 -1.07
CA MET A 91 -5.42 -1.51 -2.16
C MET A 91 -5.96 -2.38 -3.29
N TYR A 92 -6.95 -3.23 -3.04
CA TYR A 92 -7.61 -4.05 -4.07
C TYR A 92 -8.18 -3.23 -5.25
N PHE A 93 -8.58 -1.99 -4.99
CA PHE A 93 -9.09 -1.08 -6.02
C PHE A 93 -8.03 -0.13 -6.59
N VAL A 94 -6.92 0.04 -5.88
CA VAL A 94 -5.94 1.11 -6.14
C VAL A 94 -4.63 0.59 -6.72
N ALA A 95 -4.16 -0.57 -6.25
CA ALA A 95 -2.92 -1.20 -6.69
C ALA A 95 -3.04 -1.70 -8.13
N ASP A 96 -1.93 -1.64 -8.87
CA ASP A 96 -1.86 -2.29 -10.18
C ASP A 96 -1.78 -3.81 -10.04
N ARG A 97 -1.10 -4.29 -9.00
CA ARG A 97 -1.01 -5.72 -8.68
C ARG A 97 -1.15 -5.93 -7.17
N LEU A 98 -2.08 -6.80 -6.80
CA LEU A 98 -2.25 -7.24 -5.42
C LEU A 98 -1.88 -8.72 -5.32
N TYR A 99 -0.90 -9.04 -4.50
CA TYR A 99 -0.43 -10.39 -4.29
C TYR A 99 -0.97 -10.98 -2.98
N VAL A 100 -1.35 -12.26 -3.00
CA VAL A 100 -1.85 -13.02 -1.85
C VAL A 100 -1.13 -14.35 -1.73
N HIS A 101 -1.01 -14.88 -0.52
CA HIS A 101 -0.33 -16.16 -0.27
C HIS A 101 -1.27 -17.38 -0.34
N TRP A 102 -2.58 -17.18 -0.16
CA TRP A 102 -3.55 -18.27 0.00
C TRP A 102 -4.44 -18.40 -1.23
N LYS A 103 -4.62 -19.65 -1.69
CA LYS A 103 -5.49 -19.97 -2.83
C LYS A 103 -6.93 -19.50 -2.60
N ASP A 104 -7.45 -19.66 -1.39
CA ASP A 104 -8.81 -19.25 -1.06
C ASP A 104 -9.02 -17.74 -1.22
N LEU A 105 -8.01 -16.93 -0.88
CA LEU A 105 -8.03 -15.50 -1.18
C LEU A 105 -7.99 -15.21 -2.67
N ALA A 106 -7.16 -15.93 -3.43
CA ALA A 106 -7.06 -15.76 -4.88
C ALA A 106 -8.39 -16.08 -5.57
N VAL A 107 -9.08 -17.13 -5.12
CA VAL A 107 -10.41 -17.51 -5.61
C VAL A 107 -11.46 -16.47 -5.22
N LYS A 108 -11.45 -16.01 -3.96
CA LYS A 108 -12.42 -15.04 -3.43
C LYS A 108 -12.25 -13.63 -4.00
N TYR A 109 -11.02 -13.24 -4.32
CA TYR A 109 -10.67 -11.91 -4.81
C TYR A 109 -9.99 -12.02 -6.17
N SER A 110 -10.77 -12.02 -7.23
CA SER A 110 -10.33 -12.33 -8.60
C SER A 110 -9.24 -11.42 -9.16
N LYS A 111 -9.08 -10.18 -8.64
CA LYS A 111 -7.99 -9.27 -9.06
C LYS A 111 -6.66 -9.55 -8.37
N THR A 112 -6.60 -10.54 -7.48
CA THR A 112 -5.37 -10.88 -6.75
C THR A 112 -4.55 -11.94 -7.46
N ILE A 113 -3.24 -11.90 -7.25
CA ILE A 113 -2.27 -12.81 -7.84
C ILE A 113 -1.74 -13.70 -6.73
N LEU A 114 -1.89 -15.01 -6.88
CA LEU A 114 -1.34 -15.97 -5.93
C LEU A 114 0.19 -15.99 -6.04
N ILE A 115 0.88 -15.81 -4.92
CA ILE A 115 2.33 -16.02 -4.82
C ILE A 115 2.60 -17.53 -4.74
N ASP A 116 3.45 -18.03 -5.63
CA ASP A 116 3.90 -19.42 -5.57
C ASP A 116 4.77 -19.65 -4.32
N LYS A 117 4.72 -20.86 -3.75
CA LYS A 117 5.20 -21.22 -2.40
C LYS A 117 6.72 -21.02 -2.15
N ARG A 118 7.45 -20.44 -3.10
CA ARG A 118 8.91 -20.27 -3.08
C ARG A 118 9.36 -18.85 -2.70
N VAL A 119 8.44 -17.91 -2.53
CA VAL A 119 8.78 -16.50 -2.24
C VAL A 119 8.15 -16.07 -0.91
N ILE A 120 8.99 -15.86 0.10
CA ILE A 120 8.62 -15.32 1.41
C ILE A 120 9.19 -13.89 1.45
N PHE A 121 8.31 -12.89 1.58
CA PHE A 121 8.66 -11.47 1.73
C PHE A 121 8.46 -11.01 3.17
#